data_AF-A0A925JUF7-F1
#
_entry.id   AF-A0A925JUF7-F1
#
_cell.length_a   1.000
_cell.length_b   1.000
_cell.length_c   1.000
_cell.angle_alpha   90.00
_cell.angle_beta   90.00
_cell.angle_gamma   90.00
#
_symmetry.space_group_name_H-M   'P 1'
#
loop_
_entity.id
_entity.type
_entity.pdbx_description
1 polymer ?
#
loop_
_entity_poly.entity_id
_entity_poly.type
_entity_poly.pdbx_seq_one_letter_code
_entity_poly.pdbx_strand_id
1 'polypeptide(L)'
;DYILIDLDPVECPFSKIVEAAQEVQRVLDQIKLKGYPKTTGGDGMHVFIPIEPRYTYDQARSFAEIVSQIVTAERPELFTTPRSVEKRRKNRVYFDYMQLAFSKTIASPYVLRAYDGAPVATPLTWAEVKPGLSPHDFHIGNAVARFRETGDLFEAVLTKPQKLEPALKRLAALVE
;
A
#
# COMPACT_ATOMS: atom_id res chain seq x y z
N ASP A 1 7.78 3.62 12.89
CA ASP A 1 8.04 2.18 12.64
C ASP A 1 7.75 1.80 11.21
N TYR A 2 6.65 2.27 10.62
CA TYR A 2 6.37 2.05 9.21
C TYR A 2 5.60 3.23 8.61
N ILE A 3 5.73 3.40 7.31
CA ILE A 3 4.85 4.23 6.48
C ILE A 3 3.77 3.31 5.93
N LEU A 4 2.52 3.76 6.00
CA LEU A 4 1.40 3.11 5.35
C LEU A 4 1.02 3.89 4.10
N ILE A 5 0.98 3.20 2.97
CA ILE A 5 0.30 3.67 1.76
C ILE A 5 -1.01 2.90 1.66
N ASP A 6 -2.12 3.63 1.57
CA ASP A 6 -3.47 3.10 1.42
C ASP A 6 -4.01 3.41 0.02
N LEU A 7 -4.43 2.38 -0.70
CA LEU A 7 -4.90 2.45 -2.08
C LEU A 7 -6.35 1.95 -2.13
N ASP A 8 -7.26 2.91 -2.29
CA ASP A 8 -8.70 2.67 -2.29
C ASP A 8 -9.33 2.89 -3.66
N PRO A 9 -10.33 2.10 -4.06
CA PRO A 9 -11.01 2.31 -5.32
C PRO A 9 -11.93 3.53 -5.27
N VAL A 10 -11.97 4.28 -6.37
CA VAL A 10 -13.02 5.28 -6.65
C VAL A 10 -13.82 4.77 -7.84
N GLU A 11 -14.81 3.93 -7.57
CA GLU A 11 -15.67 3.30 -8.59
C GLU A 11 -14.83 2.65 -9.71
N CYS A 12 -13.82 1.86 -9.33
CA CYS A 12 -12.90 1.22 -10.26
C CYS A 12 -12.72 -0.26 -9.90
N PRO A 13 -12.35 -1.11 -10.88
CA PRO A 13 -12.14 -2.53 -10.62
C PRO A 13 -10.85 -2.74 -9.82
N PHE A 14 -10.80 -3.83 -9.04
CA PHE A 14 -9.62 -4.19 -8.25
C PHE A 14 -8.35 -4.36 -9.09
N SER A 15 -8.45 -4.69 -10.38
CA SER A 15 -7.30 -4.72 -11.30
C SER A 15 -6.55 -3.38 -11.37
N LYS A 16 -7.25 -2.25 -11.24
CA LYS A 16 -6.60 -0.92 -11.12
C LYS A 16 -5.88 -0.73 -9.79
N ILE A 17 -6.38 -1.32 -8.71
CA ILE A 17 -5.71 -1.30 -7.39
C ILE A 17 -4.40 -2.08 -7.46
N VAL A 18 -4.41 -3.23 -8.12
CA VAL A 18 -3.20 -4.03 -8.38
C VAL A 18 -2.19 -3.23 -9.21
N GLU A 19 -2.63 -2.63 -10.32
CA GLU A 19 -1.79 -1.78 -11.15
C GLU A 19 -1.22 -0.59 -10.37
N ALA A 20 -2.04 0.07 -9.55
CA ALA A 20 -1.61 1.17 -8.69
C ALA A 20 -0.57 0.72 -7.65
N ALA A 21 -0.74 -0.45 -7.04
CA ALA A 21 0.24 -1.01 -6.11
C ALA A 21 1.58 -1.33 -6.79
N GLN A 22 1.55 -1.80 -8.05
CA GLN A 22 2.76 -2.04 -8.85
C GLN A 22 3.48 -0.72 -9.20
N GLU A 23 2.76 0.36 -9.48
CA GLU A 23 3.37 1.68 -9.68
C GLU A 23 4.03 2.20 -8.40
N VAL A 24 3.40 1.99 -7.24
CA VAL A 24 4.04 2.28 -5.94
C VAL A 24 5.31 1.46 -5.77
N GLN A 25 5.27 0.16 -6.05
CA GLN A 25 6.46 -0.69 -5.99
C GLN A 25 7.59 -0.15 -6.87
N ARG A 26 7.28 0.22 -8.12
CA ARG A 26 8.26 0.74 -9.08
C ARG A 26 8.97 1.98 -8.51
N VAL A 27 8.23 2.93 -7.95
CA VAL A 27 8.81 4.13 -7.33
C VAL A 27 9.70 3.75 -6.13
N LEU A 28 9.24 2.84 -5.27
CA LEU A 28 10.03 2.36 -4.14
C LEU A 28 11.34 1.66 -4.58
N ASP A 29 11.28 0.84 -5.63
CA ASP A 29 12.45 0.15 -6.19
C ASP A 29 13.49 1.15 -6.75
N GLN A 30 13.04 2.19 -7.46
CA GLN A 30 13.92 3.25 -7.98
C GLN A 30 14.71 3.95 -6.87
N ILE A 31 14.09 4.14 -5.71
CA ILE A 31 14.70 4.81 -4.55
C ILE A 31 15.32 3.83 -3.55
N LYS A 32 15.33 2.54 -3.89
CA LYS A 32 15.89 1.43 -3.12
C LYS A 32 15.25 1.24 -1.74
N LEU A 33 13.94 1.48 -1.64
CA LEU A 33 13.13 1.10 -0.49
C LEU A 33 12.33 -0.15 -0.79
N LYS A 34 12.18 -1.01 0.22
CA LYS A 34 11.32 -2.19 0.17
C LYS A 34 9.96 -1.86 0.77
N GLY A 35 8.91 -2.05 -0.03
CA GLY A 35 7.52 -2.10 0.44
C GLY A 35 7.05 -3.54 0.62
N TYR A 36 6.02 -3.73 1.45
CA TYR A 36 5.40 -5.02 1.76
C TYR A 36 3.89 -4.90 1.52
N PRO A 37 3.36 -5.52 0.45
CA PRO A 37 1.97 -5.36 0.08
C PRO A 37 1.05 -6.31 0.84
N LYS A 38 -0.19 -5.86 1.08
CA LYS A 38 -1.27 -6.73 1.52
C LYS A 38 -2.61 -6.31 0.91
N THR A 39 -3.51 -7.26 0.74
CA THR A 39 -4.94 -6.91 0.58
C THR A 39 -5.48 -6.34 1.89
N THR A 40 -6.51 -5.49 1.81
CA THR A 40 -7.21 -5.03 3.02
C THR A 40 -8.24 -6.05 3.50
N GLY A 41 -8.64 -7.00 2.65
CA GLY A 41 -9.83 -7.83 2.84
C GLY A 41 -11.14 -7.06 2.55
N GLY A 42 -11.05 -5.82 2.06
CA GLY A 42 -12.11 -5.18 1.28
C GLY A 42 -11.61 -4.97 -0.15
N ASP A 43 -11.98 -3.86 -0.77
CA ASP A 43 -11.67 -3.60 -2.19
C ASP A 43 -10.34 -2.85 -2.43
N GLY A 44 -9.53 -2.68 -1.39
CA GLY A 44 -8.28 -1.89 -1.43
C GLY A 44 -7.02 -2.72 -1.18
N MET A 45 -5.87 -2.07 -1.28
CA MET A 45 -4.56 -2.62 -0.92
C MET A 45 -3.77 -1.66 -0.05
N HIS A 46 -2.98 -2.22 0.86
CA HIS A 46 -1.99 -1.45 1.63
C HIS A 46 -0.58 -1.84 1.22
N VAL A 47 0.35 -0.88 1.27
CA VAL A 47 1.79 -1.13 1.16
C VAL A 47 2.47 -0.57 2.42
N PHE A 48 3.17 -1.44 3.14
CA PHE A 48 3.92 -1.07 4.34
C PHE A 48 5.38 -0.86 3.98
N ILE A 49 5.96 0.23 4.46
CA ILE A 49 7.39 0.52 4.27
C ILE A 49 8.00 0.64 5.67
N PRO A 50 8.75 -0.36 6.16
CA PRO A 50 9.36 -0.28 7.48
C PRO A 50 10.44 0.78 7.49
N ILE A 51 10.38 1.66 8.49
CA ILE A 51 11.29 2.79 8.68
C ILE A 51 11.81 2.84 10.11
N GLU A 52 13.00 3.39 10.30
CA GLU A 52 13.53 3.60 11.65
C GLU A 52 12.55 4.42 12.51
N PRO A 53 12.39 4.09 13.81
CA PRO A 53 11.42 4.74 14.71
C PRO A 53 11.88 6.12 15.19
N ARG A 54 12.38 6.94 14.25
CA ARG A 54 12.92 8.30 14.50
C ARG A 54 12.20 9.40 13.72
N TYR A 55 11.29 9.01 12.82
CA TYR A 55 10.54 9.93 11.99
C TYR A 55 9.19 10.26 12.62
N THR A 56 8.80 11.52 12.56
CA THR A 56 7.45 11.95 12.99
C THR A 56 6.39 11.49 11.99
N TYR A 57 5.12 11.47 12.40
CA TYR A 57 4.00 11.25 11.49
C TYR A 57 4.02 12.22 10.31
N ASP A 58 4.38 13.48 10.54
CA ASP A 58 4.47 14.48 9.48
C ASP A 58 5.56 14.15 8.47
N GLN A 59 6.76 13.79 8.92
CA GLN A 59 7.86 13.40 8.02
C GLN A 59 7.51 12.16 7.21
N ALA A 60 6.92 11.15 7.85
CA ALA A 60 6.50 9.91 7.20
C ALA A 60 5.37 10.17 6.17
N ARG A 61 4.42 11.03 6.52
CA ARG A 61 3.33 11.45 5.64
C ARG A 61 3.80 12.29 4.47
N SER A 62 4.73 13.22 4.68
CA SER A 62 5.34 14.00 3.60
C SER A 62 6.06 13.09 2.60
N PHE A 63 6.73 12.04 3.07
CA PHE A 63 7.31 11.04 2.17
C PHE A 63 6.23 10.31 1.34
N ALA A 64 5.16 9.83 1.99
CA ALA A 64 4.04 9.19 1.28
C ALA A 64 3.34 10.14 0.29
N GLU A 65 3.23 11.43 0.64
CA GLU A 65 2.72 12.48 -0.24
C GLU A 65 3.60 12.67 -1.48
N ILE A 66 4.93 12.68 -1.34
CA ILE A 66 5.85 12.76 -2.48
C ILE A 66 5.65 11.57 -3.41
N VAL A 67 5.58 10.35 -2.87
CA VAL A 67 5.31 9.14 -3.68
C VAL A 67 3.97 9.26 -4.41
N SER A 68 2.92 9.72 -3.72
CA SER A 68 1.60 9.96 -4.29
C SER A 68 1.63 10.98 -5.45
N GLN A 69 2.37 12.07 -5.29
CA GLN A 69 2.52 13.10 -6.32
C GLN A 69 3.24 12.56 -7.55
N ILE A 70 4.30 11.78 -7.38
CA ILE A 70 5.06 11.15 -8.48
C ILE A 70 4.15 10.23 -9.29
N VAL A 71 3.52 9.24 -8.65
CA VAL A 71 2.68 8.28 -9.38
C VAL A 71 1.46 8.94 -9.99
N THR A 72 0.90 9.99 -9.37
CA THR A 72 -0.23 10.74 -9.93
C THR A 72 0.18 11.60 -11.12
N ALA A 73 1.39 12.18 -11.11
CA ALA A 73 1.91 12.95 -12.23
C ALA A 73 2.22 12.05 -13.43
N GLU A 74 2.79 10.87 -13.20
CA GLU A 74 3.13 9.90 -14.24
C GLU A 74 1.91 9.14 -14.78
N ARG A 75 0.94 8.82 -13.92
CA ARG A 75 -0.26 8.03 -14.24
C ARG A 75 -1.56 8.73 -13.80
N PRO A 76 -1.88 9.93 -14.30
CA PRO A 76 -3.10 10.67 -13.93
C PRO A 76 -4.41 9.96 -14.34
N GLU A 77 -4.31 8.98 -15.24
CA GLU A 77 -5.38 8.06 -15.65
C GLU A 77 -5.58 6.87 -14.71
N LEU A 78 -4.70 6.69 -13.73
CA LEU A 78 -4.79 5.64 -12.72
C LEU A 78 -5.12 6.21 -11.34
N PHE A 79 -4.52 7.34 -10.95
CA PHE A 79 -4.64 7.89 -9.60
C PHE A 79 -5.56 9.10 -9.46
N THR A 80 -6.03 9.32 -8.23
CA THR A 80 -6.71 10.54 -7.78
C THR A 80 -6.29 10.85 -6.34
N THR A 81 -6.11 12.11 -6.00
CA THR A 81 -5.62 12.58 -4.68
C THR A 81 -6.45 13.67 -3.97
N PRO A 82 -7.49 14.31 -4.58
CA PRO A 82 -8.32 15.27 -3.84
C PRO A 82 -8.91 14.68 -2.55
N ARG A 83 -8.80 15.44 -1.46
CA ARG A 83 -9.35 15.06 -0.15
C ARG A 83 -10.87 14.94 -0.19
N SER A 84 -11.55 15.91 -0.81
CA SER A 84 -13.00 15.91 -0.96
C SER A 84 -13.43 14.77 -1.88
N VAL A 85 -14.28 13.87 -1.37
CA VAL A 85 -14.78 12.70 -2.10
C VAL A 85 -15.42 13.11 -3.44
N GLU A 86 -16.22 14.17 -3.45
CA GLU A 86 -16.88 14.70 -4.65
C GLU A 86 -15.90 15.15 -5.76
N LYS A 87 -14.67 15.51 -5.40
CA LYS A 87 -13.64 15.94 -6.35
C LYS A 87 -12.81 14.76 -6.88
N ARG A 88 -12.98 13.56 -6.34
CA ARG A 88 -12.24 12.37 -6.78
C ARG A 88 -12.77 11.93 -8.13
N ARG A 89 -11.86 11.67 -9.06
CA ARG A 89 -12.23 11.20 -10.39
C ARG A 89 -12.60 9.72 -10.31
N LYS A 90 -13.78 9.36 -10.84
CA LYS A 90 -14.24 7.97 -10.94
C LYS A 90 -13.32 7.14 -11.84
N ASN A 91 -13.38 5.81 -11.69
CA ASN A 91 -12.54 4.85 -12.40
C ASN A 91 -11.03 5.12 -12.18
N ARG A 92 -10.66 5.49 -10.95
CA ARG A 92 -9.29 5.75 -10.48
C ARG A 92 -9.07 5.14 -9.11
N VAL A 93 -7.82 5.09 -8.69
CA VAL A 93 -7.38 4.69 -7.35
C VAL A 93 -7.08 5.94 -6.54
N TYR A 94 -7.73 6.05 -5.39
CA TYR A 94 -7.43 7.08 -4.41
C TYR A 94 -6.20 6.67 -3.61
N PHE A 95 -5.15 7.47 -3.71
CA PHE A 95 -3.93 7.29 -2.93
C PHE A 95 -4.08 8.06 -1.62
N ASP A 96 -4.46 7.38 -0.53
CA ASP A 96 -4.74 8.02 0.75
C ASP A 96 -3.51 8.11 1.66
N TYR A 97 -2.62 9.05 1.35
CA TYR A 97 -1.49 9.36 2.22
C TYR A 97 -1.91 10.04 3.54
N MET A 98 -3.18 10.46 3.69
CA MET A 98 -3.70 11.08 4.92
C MET A 98 -4.09 10.05 5.99
N GLN A 99 -4.16 8.77 5.65
CA GLN A 99 -4.34 7.70 6.64
C GLN A 99 -3.12 7.52 7.55
N LEU A 100 -1.96 8.05 7.14
CA LEU A 100 -0.77 8.08 7.97
C LEU A 100 -0.82 9.25 8.95
N ALA A 101 -1.68 9.13 9.96
CA ALA A 101 -1.82 10.11 11.02
C ALA A 101 -2.15 9.45 12.36
N PHE A 102 -1.93 10.19 13.45
CA PHE A 102 -2.27 9.74 14.79
C PHE A 102 -3.77 9.42 14.89
N SER A 103 -4.12 8.35 15.60
CA SER A 103 -5.49 7.84 15.80
C SER A 103 -6.24 7.38 14.55
N LYS A 104 -5.58 7.25 13.39
CA LYS A 104 -6.17 6.57 12.24
C LYS A 104 -6.18 5.06 12.42
N THR A 105 -7.21 4.41 11.90
CA THR A 105 -7.40 2.97 12.02
C THR A 105 -6.84 2.25 10.81
N ILE A 106 -6.34 1.03 11.05
CA ILE A 106 -5.83 0.15 10.00
C ILE A 106 -6.20 -1.28 10.35
N ALA A 107 -6.70 -2.04 9.37
CA ALA A 107 -6.83 -3.49 9.52
C ALA A 107 -5.43 -4.13 9.59
N SER A 108 -5.15 -4.81 10.71
CA SER A 108 -3.91 -5.56 10.92
C SER A 108 -3.68 -6.60 9.80
N PRO A 109 -2.43 -6.90 9.42
CA PRO A 109 -2.13 -8.12 8.67
C PRO A 109 -2.75 -9.35 9.34
N TYR A 110 -3.18 -10.32 8.52
CA TYR A 110 -3.74 -11.62 8.92
C TYR A 110 -5.11 -11.57 9.63
N VAL A 111 -5.76 -10.41 9.70
CA VAL A 111 -7.08 -10.27 10.34
C VAL A 111 -8.22 -10.59 9.36
N LEU A 112 -9.24 -11.29 9.85
CA LEU A 112 -10.52 -11.44 9.16
C LEU A 112 -11.26 -10.10 9.09
N ARG A 113 -12.00 -9.89 8.01
CA ARG A 113 -12.89 -8.74 7.83
C ARG A 113 -14.33 -9.19 7.83
N ALA A 114 -15.19 -8.39 8.46
CA ALA A 114 -16.63 -8.62 8.53
C ALA A 114 -17.33 -8.22 7.22
N TYR A 115 -16.96 -8.90 6.13
CA TYR A 115 -17.60 -8.82 4.82
C TYR A 115 -18.03 -10.22 4.38
N ASP A 116 -18.87 -10.29 3.35
CA ASP A 116 -19.33 -11.56 2.79
C ASP A 116 -18.15 -12.46 2.40
N GLY A 117 -18.21 -13.72 2.83
CA GLY A 117 -17.13 -14.69 2.65
C GLY A 117 -16.02 -14.61 3.71
N ALA A 118 -16.07 -13.65 4.65
CA ALA A 118 -15.07 -13.41 5.68
C ALA A 118 -13.62 -13.34 5.10
N PRO A 119 -13.35 -12.38 4.21
CA PRO A 119 -12.04 -12.20 3.59
C PRO A 119 -10.98 -11.79 4.62
N VAL A 120 -9.71 -12.03 4.29
CA VAL A 120 -8.58 -11.75 5.18
C VAL A 120 -7.73 -10.60 4.63
N ALA A 121 -7.30 -9.69 5.50
CA ALA A 121 -6.29 -8.69 5.19
C ALA A 121 -4.92 -9.38 5.01
N THR A 122 -4.63 -9.81 3.78
CA THR A 122 -3.65 -10.87 3.53
C THR A 122 -2.33 -10.30 3.03
N PRO A 123 -1.21 -10.50 3.76
CA PRO A 123 0.14 -10.30 3.26
C PRO A 123 0.42 -11.08 1.97
N LEU A 124 1.09 -10.39 1.04
CA LEU A 124 1.44 -10.92 -0.27
C LEU A 124 2.93 -10.70 -0.55
N THR A 125 3.49 -11.56 -1.38
CA THR A 125 4.72 -11.26 -2.11
C THR A 125 4.41 -10.35 -3.30
N TRP A 126 5.37 -9.54 -3.74
CA TRP A 126 5.19 -8.72 -4.95
C TRP A 126 4.93 -9.56 -6.22
N ALA A 127 5.38 -10.81 -6.26
CA ALA A 127 5.09 -11.74 -7.37
C ALA A 127 3.61 -12.15 -7.46
N GLU A 128 2.85 -12.00 -6.38
CA GLU A 128 1.41 -12.25 -6.32
C GLU A 128 0.58 -11.00 -6.67
N VAL A 129 1.18 -9.81 -6.57
CA VAL A 129 0.54 -8.54 -6.95
C VAL A 129 0.59 -8.37 -8.46
N LYS A 130 -0.28 -9.09 -9.17
CA LYS A 130 -0.33 -9.13 -10.64
C LYS A 130 -1.77 -9.27 -11.15
N PRO A 131 -2.04 -9.02 -12.45
CA PRO A 131 -3.37 -9.16 -13.02
C PRO A 131 -4.00 -10.53 -12.71
N GLY A 132 -5.27 -10.52 -12.28
CA GLY A 132 -6.00 -11.71 -11.83
C GLY A 132 -6.09 -11.88 -10.32
N LEU A 133 -5.28 -11.16 -9.53
CA LEU A 133 -5.42 -11.11 -8.07
C LEU A 133 -6.80 -10.54 -7.68
N SER A 134 -7.47 -11.22 -6.76
CA SER A 134 -8.76 -10.80 -6.20
C SER A 134 -8.69 -10.74 -4.67
N PRO A 135 -9.35 -9.77 -4.01
CA PRO A 135 -9.42 -9.72 -2.55
C PRO A 135 -10.18 -10.92 -1.96
N HIS A 136 -11.03 -11.58 -2.75
CA HIS A 136 -11.76 -12.78 -2.35
C HIS A 136 -10.94 -14.07 -2.42
N ASP A 137 -9.73 -14.04 -3.00
CA ASP A 137 -8.84 -15.21 -3.05
C ASP A 137 -8.39 -15.65 -1.65
N PHE A 138 -8.52 -14.78 -0.64
CA PHE A 138 -8.09 -15.05 0.73
C PHE A 138 -9.24 -14.86 1.71
N HIS A 139 -9.66 -15.94 2.34
CA HIS A 139 -10.82 -15.97 3.20
C HIS A 139 -10.67 -16.99 4.33
N ILE A 140 -11.61 -16.97 5.27
CA ILE A 140 -11.60 -17.83 6.48
C ILE A 140 -11.36 -19.33 6.18
N GLY A 141 -11.78 -19.80 5.01
CA GLY A 141 -11.69 -21.21 4.62
C GLY A 141 -10.32 -21.66 4.11
N ASN A 142 -9.47 -20.74 3.66
CA ASN A 142 -8.18 -21.08 3.03
C ASN A 142 -6.96 -20.39 3.66
N ALA A 143 -7.15 -19.27 4.35
CA ALA A 143 -6.07 -18.41 4.80
C ALA A 143 -5.10 -19.11 5.78
N VAL A 144 -5.61 -19.94 6.70
CA VAL A 144 -4.76 -20.66 7.66
C VAL A 144 -3.82 -21.64 6.97
N ALA A 145 -4.31 -22.37 5.95
CA ALA A 145 -3.47 -23.30 5.19
C ALA A 145 -2.37 -22.55 4.44
N ARG A 146 -2.73 -21.44 3.79
CA ARG A 146 -1.78 -20.53 3.12
C ARG A 146 -0.70 -20.05 4.07
N PHE A 147 -1.05 -19.54 5.26
CA PHE A 147 -0.04 -18.97 6.18
C PHE A 147 0.93 -20.01 6.72
N ARG A 148 0.51 -21.28 6.82
CA ARG A 148 1.43 -22.39 7.14
C ARG A 148 2.41 -22.68 6.01
N GLU A 149 1.99 -22.50 4.76
CA GLU A 149 2.82 -22.73 3.58
C GLU A 149 3.79 -21.55 3.32
N THR A 150 3.29 -20.31 3.40
CA THR A 150 4.05 -19.11 3.04
C THR A 150 4.90 -18.56 4.19
N GLY A 151 4.59 -18.94 5.44
CA GLY A 151 5.16 -18.31 6.62
C GLY A 151 4.72 -16.84 6.78
N ASP A 152 5.46 -16.09 7.61
CA ASP A 152 5.18 -14.68 7.88
C ASP A 152 5.86 -13.75 6.86
N LEU A 153 5.09 -13.33 5.85
CA LEU A 153 5.57 -12.39 4.83
C LEU A 153 5.80 -10.97 5.36
N PHE A 154 5.30 -10.64 6.56
CA PHE A 154 5.41 -9.33 7.18
C PHE A 154 6.43 -9.26 8.33
N GLU A 155 7.15 -10.35 8.62
CA GLU A 155 8.21 -10.38 9.64
C GLU A 155 9.23 -9.24 9.43
N ALA A 156 9.59 -8.98 8.17
CA ALA A 156 10.54 -7.95 7.79
C ALA A 156 10.02 -6.52 8.01
N VAL A 157 8.70 -6.31 8.08
CA VAL A 157 8.11 -5.01 8.47
C VAL A 157 8.49 -4.67 9.92
N LEU A 158 8.63 -5.67 10.78
CA LEU A 158 8.99 -5.49 12.19
C LEU A 158 10.51 -5.50 12.42
N THR A 159 11.26 -6.24 11.60
CA THR A 159 12.68 -6.54 11.86
C THR A 159 13.68 -5.82 10.96
N LYS A 160 13.24 -5.22 9.83
CA LYS A 160 14.13 -4.60 8.83
C LYS A 160 13.76 -3.14 8.56
N PRO A 161 13.90 -2.23 9.54
CA PRO A 161 13.64 -0.80 9.34
C PRO A 161 14.62 -0.19 8.32
N GLN A 162 14.13 0.78 7.56
CA GLN A 162 14.89 1.48 6.53
C GLN A 162 15.04 2.97 6.86
N LYS A 163 16.06 3.60 6.29
CA LYS A 163 16.31 5.05 6.41
C LYS A 163 15.71 5.78 5.22
N LEU A 164 15.06 6.91 5.46
CA LEU A 164 14.46 7.73 4.40
C LEU A 164 15.48 8.65 3.72
N GLU A 165 16.57 9.05 4.38
CA GLU A 165 17.51 10.03 3.83
C GLU A 165 18.17 9.55 2.53
N PRO A 166 18.63 8.29 2.40
CA PRO A 166 19.15 7.78 1.12
C PRO A 166 18.06 7.75 0.03
N ALA A 167 16.81 7.48 0.38
CA ALA A 167 15.71 7.44 -0.58
C ALA A 167 15.37 8.85 -1.08
N LEU A 168 15.30 9.83 -0.18
CA LEU A 168 15.08 11.24 -0.51
C LEU A 168 16.19 11.82 -1.40
N LYS A 169 17.46 11.46 -1.16
CA LYS A 169 18.57 11.85 -2.05
C LYS A 169 18.40 11.31 -3.47
N ARG A 170 17.90 10.08 -3.61
CA ARG A 170 17.62 9.49 -4.92
C ARG A 170 16.45 10.17 -5.61
N LEU A 171 15.40 10.49 -4.87
CA LEU A 171 14.26 11.26 -5.39
C LEU A 171 14.69 12.62 -5.92
N ALA A 172 15.52 13.36 -5.19
CA ALA A 172 16.04 14.65 -5.65
C ALA A 172 16.79 14.51 -6.99
N ALA A 173 17.61 13.48 -7.14
CA ALA A 173 18.36 13.21 -8.38
C ALA A 173 17.49 12.70 -9.56
N LEU A 174 16.21 12.36 -9.35
CA LEU A 174 15.27 12.01 -10.42
C LEU A 174 14.54 13.24 -10.98
N VAL A 175 14.59 14.37 -10.26
CA VAL A 175 13.90 15.62 -10.61
C VAL A 175 14.88 16.68 -11.14
N GLU A 176 16.19 16.48 -10.96
CA GLU A 176 17.28 17.22 -11.63
C GLU A 176 17.52 16.71 -13.06
#